data_AF-A0A5N4B4Y0-F1
#
_entry.id   AF-A0A5N4B4Y0-F1
#
_cell.length_a   1.000
_cell.length_b   1.000
_cell.length_c   1.000
_cell.angle_alpha   90.00
_cell.angle_beta   90.00
_cell.angle_gamma   90.00
#
_symmetry.space_group_name_H-M   'P 1'
#
loop_
_entity.id
_entity.type
_entity.pdbx_description
1 polymer ?
#
loop_
_entity_poly.entity_id
_entity_poly.type
_entity_poly.pdbx_seq_one_letter_code
_entity_poly.pdbx_strand_id
1 'polypeptide(L)'
;HCTFDNSLSRFRLQRGEKCTNWFTSELEEISNNLQQYFINPMPMEPLSDLQMLGYNASTHCHICEDPFFEEQVKVRDHCHFTGRFRGSAHQACNLRYKTPHMIPIFFHNFSGYDSHFIRILLKLFLGESRCYLRIRSVTFH
;
A
#
# COMPACT_ATOMS: atom_id res chain seq x y z
N HIS A 1 -4.86 6.26 8.57
CA HIS A 1 -3.37 6.30 8.53
C HIS A 1 -2.84 4.92 8.89
N CYS A 2 -2.03 4.31 8.01
CA CYS A 2 -1.40 3.01 8.23
C CYS A 2 0.10 3.23 8.42
N THR A 3 0.57 3.24 9.67
CA THR A 3 1.99 3.15 9.99
C THR A 3 2.32 1.68 10.12
N PHE A 4 2.81 1.07 9.04
CA PHE A 4 3.10 -0.36 8.98
C PHE A 4 4.33 -0.70 9.84
N ASP A 5 5.50 -0.17 9.48
CA ASP A 5 6.73 -0.36 10.24
C ASP A 5 7.71 0.80 9.95
N ASN A 6 8.09 1.53 10.99
CA ASN A 6 9.07 2.62 10.88
C ASN A 6 10.51 2.12 10.76
N SER A 7 10.80 0.85 11.10
CA SER A 7 12.13 0.26 10.95
C SER A 7 12.58 0.17 9.48
N LEU A 8 11.61 0.16 8.56
CA LEU A 8 11.83 0.17 7.12
C LEU A 8 12.17 1.58 6.59
N SER A 9 11.93 2.63 7.38
CA SER A 9 12.27 4.00 7.00
C SER A 9 13.78 4.20 7.08
N ARG A 10 14.43 4.37 5.93
CA ARG A 10 15.89 4.50 5.83
C ARG A 10 16.26 5.67 4.93
N PHE A 11 17.17 6.51 5.41
CA PHE A 11 17.82 7.52 4.57
C PHE A 11 19.03 6.91 3.85
N ARG A 12 19.16 7.21 2.56
CA ARG A 12 20.26 6.80 1.69
C ARG A 12 20.62 7.96 0.77
N LEU A 13 21.90 8.10 0.43
CA LEU A 13 22.41 9.18 -0.40
C LEU A 13 23.56 8.68 -1.28
N GLN A 14 23.44 8.88 -2.60
CA GLN A 14 24.51 8.66 -3.56
C GLN A 14 24.69 9.91 -4.42
N ARG A 15 25.96 10.24 -4.71
CA ARG A 15 26.35 11.33 -5.62
C ARG A 15 27.32 10.81 -6.68
N GLY A 16 27.50 11.57 -7.75
CA GLY A 16 28.43 11.25 -8.85
C GLY A 16 27.76 10.56 -10.03
N GLU A 17 28.56 10.19 -11.02
CA GLU A 17 28.12 9.73 -12.35
C GLU A 17 27.22 8.47 -12.32
N LYS A 18 27.38 7.63 -11.29
CA LYS A 18 26.61 6.37 -11.12
C LYS A 18 25.29 6.56 -10.37
N CYS A 19 24.87 7.80 -10.06
CA CYS A 19 23.70 8.05 -9.23
C CYS A 19 22.39 7.51 -9.81
N THR A 20 22.24 7.51 -11.13
CA THR A 20 21.06 7.01 -11.84
C THR A 20 20.93 5.48 -11.71
N ASN A 21 22.01 4.76 -12.00
CA ASN A 21 22.04 3.29 -11.87
C ASN A 21 21.83 2.86 -10.42
N TRP A 22 22.48 3.56 -9.48
CA TRP A 22 22.28 3.31 -8.06
C TRP A 22 20.82 3.51 -7.66
N PHE A 23 20.20 4.62 -8.08
CA PHE A 23 18.80 4.91 -7.77
C PHE A 23 17.84 3.82 -8.29
N THR A 24 18.05 3.31 -9.50
CA THR A 24 17.25 2.18 -10.01
C THR A 24 17.44 0.91 -9.20
N SER A 25 18.67 0.57 -8.83
CA SER A 25 18.95 -0.62 -8.03
C SER A 25 18.32 -0.53 -6.65
N GLU A 26 18.31 0.64 -6.02
CA GLU A 26 17.63 0.85 -4.74
C GLU A 26 16.10 0.68 -4.87
N LEU A 27 15.50 1.19 -5.94
CA LEU A 27 14.07 0.99 -6.19
C LEU A 27 13.72 -0.49 -6.42
N GLU A 28 14.59 -1.22 -7.09
CA GLU A 28 14.45 -2.66 -7.29
C GLU A 28 14.54 -3.43 -5.98
N GLU A 29 15.55 -3.11 -5.17
CA GLU A 29 15.72 -3.72 -3.85
C GLU A 29 14.50 -3.44 -2.95
N ILE A 30 14.00 -2.20 -2.92
CA ILE A 30 12.78 -1.84 -2.19
C ILE A 30 11.58 -2.63 -2.71
N SER A 31 11.40 -2.72 -4.04
CA SER A 31 10.29 -3.46 -4.64
C SER A 31 10.32 -4.94 -4.26
N ASN A 32 11.50 -5.57 -4.34
CA ASN A 32 11.68 -6.99 -4.00
C ASN A 32 11.45 -7.24 -2.50
N ASN A 33 11.99 -6.37 -1.65
CA ASN A 33 11.78 -6.45 -0.20
C ASN A 33 10.32 -6.23 0.20
N LEU A 34 9.57 -5.41 -0.55
CA LEU A 34 8.16 -5.19 -0.29
C LEU A 34 7.26 -6.31 -0.82
N GLN A 35 7.70 -7.02 -1.87
CA GLN A 35 6.93 -8.09 -2.49
C GLN A 35 6.49 -9.17 -1.49
N GLN A 36 7.35 -9.51 -0.52
CA GLN A 36 7.02 -10.51 0.51
C GLN A 36 5.80 -10.13 1.35
N TYR A 37 5.57 -8.83 1.59
CA TYR A 37 4.43 -8.34 2.37
C TYR A 37 3.13 -8.33 1.56
N PHE A 38 3.22 -8.30 0.23
CA PHE A 38 2.04 -8.40 -0.64
C PHE A 38 1.57 -9.84 -0.84
N ILE A 39 2.51 -10.80 -0.92
CA ILE A 39 2.17 -12.22 -1.16
C ILE A 39 1.79 -12.97 0.12
N ASN A 40 2.26 -12.52 1.27
CA ASN A 40 1.98 -13.13 2.57
C ASN A 40 1.19 -12.13 3.44
N PRO A 41 -0.14 -12.03 3.24
CA PRO A 41 -0.96 -11.11 4.02
C PRO A 41 -0.90 -11.48 5.51
N MET A 42 -0.69 -10.49 6.36
CA MET A 42 -0.69 -10.66 7.81
C MET A 42 -2.06 -11.20 8.26
N PRO A 43 -2.09 -12.24 9.10
CA PRO A 43 -3.33 -12.74 9.67
C PRO A 43 -4.00 -11.64 10.52
N MET A 44 -5.32 -11.70 10.60
CA MET A 44 -6.08 -10.76 11.42
C MET A 44 -5.70 -10.90 12.89
N GLU A 45 -5.45 -9.78 13.55
CA GLU A 45 -5.27 -9.75 15.01
C GLU A 45 -6.60 -10.13 15.70
N PRO A 46 -6.57 -10.77 16.87
CA PRO A 46 -7.77 -10.98 17.66
C PRO A 46 -8.48 -9.65 17.92
N LEU A 47 -9.78 -9.59 17.66
CA LEU A 47 -10.58 -8.40 17.94
C LEU A 47 -10.61 -8.16 19.46
N SER A 48 -10.46 -6.90 19.87
CA SER A 48 -10.79 -6.50 21.25
C SER A 48 -12.29 -6.61 21.50
N ASP A 49 -12.70 -6.65 22.76
CA ASP A 49 -14.13 -6.71 23.13
C ASP A 49 -14.92 -5.54 22.53
N LEU A 50 -14.34 -4.33 22.53
CA LEU A 50 -14.96 -3.16 21.94
C LEU A 50 -15.11 -3.28 20.41
N GLN A 51 -14.11 -3.84 19.73
CA GLN A 51 -14.19 -4.09 18.29
C GLN A 51 -15.22 -5.16 17.96
N MET A 52 -15.30 -6.22 18.78
CA MET A 52 -16.28 -7.27 18.62
C MET A 52 -17.71 -6.74 18.84
N LEU A 53 -17.92 -5.90 19.85
CA LEU A 53 -19.19 -5.20 20.07
C LEU A 53 -19.56 -4.33 18.88
N GLY A 54 -18.63 -3.53 18.37
CA GLY A 54 -18.84 -2.69 17.18
C GLY A 54 -19.15 -3.51 15.93
N TYR A 55 -18.46 -4.63 15.72
CA TYR A 55 -18.73 -5.56 14.63
C TYR A 55 -20.14 -6.16 14.71
N ASN A 56 -20.55 -6.61 15.90
CA ASN A 56 -21.86 -7.20 16.13
C ASN A 56 -22.98 -6.19 15.91
N ALA A 57 -22.82 -4.96 16.44
CA ALA A 57 -23.78 -3.87 16.32
C ALA A 57 -23.82 -3.24 14.91
N SER A 58 -22.81 -3.47 14.08
CA SER A 58 -22.76 -2.87 12.74
C SER A 58 -23.86 -3.41 11.83
N THR A 59 -24.58 -2.47 11.24
CA THR A 59 -25.69 -2.68 10.30
C THR A 59 -25.32 -2.40 8.85
N HIS A 60 -24.15 -1.80 8.60
CA HIS A 60 -23.70 -1.41 7.25
C HIS A 60 -22.27 -1.87 6.97
N CYS A 61 -22.00 -2.14 5.70
CA CYS A 61 -20.69 -2.48 5.21
C CYS A 61 -19.78 -1.24 5.21
N HIS A 62 -18.59 -1.30 5.81
CA HIS A 62 -17.68 -0.15 5.81
C HIS A 62 -17.02 0.12 4.44
N ILE A 63 -17.17 -0.78 3.46
CA ILE A 63 -16.57 -0.67 2.13
C ILE A 63 -17.50 0.04 1.15
N CYS A 64 -18.76 -0.40 1.07
CA CYS A 64 -19.75 0.16 0.15
C CYS A 64 -20.82 1.00 0.85
N GLU A 65 -20.81 1.04 2.18
CA GLU A 65 -21.74 1.80 3.03
C GLU A 65 -23.19 1.32 2.95
N ASP A 66 -23.49 0.27 2.19
CA ASP A 66 -24.81 -0.35 2.10
C ASP A 66 -25.14 -1.23 3.33
N PRO A 67 -26.43 -1.37 3.68
CA PRO A 67 -26.86 -2.22 4.80
C PRO A 67 -26.59 -3.71 4.56
N PHE A 68 -26.53 -4.46 5.65
CA PHE A 68 -26.56 -5.92 5.62
C PHE A 68 -28.00 -6.44 5.54
N PHE A 69 -28.26 -7.35 4.60
CA PHE A 69 -29.51 -8.10 4.52
C PHE A 69 -29.33 -9.51 5.12
N GLU A 70 -30.43 -10.13 5.58
CA GLU A 70 -30.39 -11.43 6.30
C GLU A 70 -29.67 -12.56 5.54
N GLU A 71 -29.75 -12.54 4.21
CA GLU A 71 -29.15 -13.54 3.32
C GLU A 71 -27.63 -13.33 3.11
N GLN A 72 -27.08 -12.20 3.54
CA GLN A 72 -25.70 -11.82 3.28
C GLN A 72 -24.78 -12.19 4.44
N VAL A 73 -23.63 -12.78 4.11
CA VAL A 73 -22.59 -13.07 5.10
C VAL A 73 -21.82 -11.80 5.45
N LYS A 74 -21.98 -11.36 6.71
CA LYS A 74 -21.15 -10.33 7.33
C LYS A 74 -19.79 -10.92 7.70
N VAL A 75 -18.70 -10.29 7.25
CA VAL A 75 -17.32 -10.71 7.52
C VAL A 75 -16.50 -9.58 8.14
N ARG A 76 -15.37 -9.94 8.74
CA ARG A 76 -14.41 -9.00 9.35
C ARG A 76 -13.34 -8.66 8.31
N ASP A 77 -13.31 -7.41 7.85
CA ASP A 77 -12.22 -6.90 7.02
C ASP A 77 -11.07 -6.41 7.89
N HIS A 78 -9.85 -6.66 7.44
CA HIS A 78 -8.64 -6.26 8.16
C HIS A 78 -7.54 -5.80 7.21
N CYS A 79 -6.59 -5.04 7.77
CA CYS A 79 -5.44 -4.59 7.02
C CYS A 79 -4.42 -5.72 6.85
N HIS A 80 -4.18 -6.17 5.62
CA HIS A 80 -3.22 -7.23 5.31
C HIS A 80 -1.76 -6.90 5.66
N PHE A 81 -1.43 -5.64 5.95
CA PHE A 81 -0.09 -5.27 6.42
C PHE A 81 0.01 -5.24 7.94
N THR A 82 -1.04 -4.83 8.65
CA THR A 82 -0.96 -4.60 10.10
C THR A 82 -1.77 -5.61 10.92
N GLY A 83 -2.54 -6.50 10.28
CA GLY A 83 -3.46 -7.41 10.95
C GLY A 83 -4.70 -6.74 11.56
N ARG A 84 -4.68 -5.41 11.71
CA ARG A 84 -5.72 -4.63 12.39
C ARG A 84 -7.06 -4.67 11.68
N PHE A 85 -8.11 -4.91 12.47
CA PHE A 85 -9.50 -4.82 12.06
C PHE A 85 -9.85 -3.43 11.51
N ARG A 86 -10.57 -3.40 10.39
CA ARG A 86 -11.03 -2.16 9.72
C ARG A 86 -12.53 -1.94 9.87
N GLY A 87 -13.31 -3.00 9.78
CA GLY A 87 -14.76 -2.91 9.84
C GLY A 87 -15.47 -4.19 9.43
N SER A 88 -16.78 -4.19 9.61
CA SER A 88 -17.67 -5.21 9.04
C SER A 88 -17.87 -4.96 7.56
N ALA A 89 -17.71 -5.98 6.74
CA ALA A 89 -17.94 -5.91 5.30
C ALA A 89 -18.86 -7.03 4.84
N HIS A 90 -19.50 -6.85 3.67
CA HIS A 90 -20.06 -7.99 2.96
C HIS A 90 -18.93 -8.91 2.52
N GLN A 91 -19.16 -10.22 2.54
CA GLN A 91 -18.18 -11.19 2.01
C GLN A 91 -17.75 -10.85 0.57
N ALA A 92 -18.70 -10.47 -0.29
CA ALA A 92 -18.43 -10.09 -1.67
C ALA A 92 -17.58 -8.81 -1.76
N CYS A 93 -17.89 -7.80 -0.94
CA CYS A 93 -17.10 -6.56 -0.88
C CYS A 93 -15.69 -6.85 -0.39
N ASN A 94 -15.52 -7.62 0.67
CA ASN A 94 -14.22 -8.02 1.21
C ASN A 94 -13.35 -8.75 0.16
N LEU A 95 -13.91 -9.74 -0.55
CA LEU A 95 -13.19 -10.47 -1.60
C LEU A 95 -12.77 -9.57 -2.77
N ARG A 96 -13.58 -8.55 -3.09
CA ARG A 96 -13.30 -7.58 -4.16
C ARG A 96 -12.37 -6.45 -3.71
N TYR A 97 -12.30 -6.19 -2.40
CA TYR A 97 -11.49 -5.14 -1.81
C TYR A 97 -10.01 -5.56 -1.76
N LYS A 98 -9.39 -5.54 -2.94
CA LYS A 98 -7.98 -5.86 -3.09
C LYS A 98 -7.15 -4.64 -2.73
N THR A 99 -6.19 -4.84 -1.84
CA THR A 99 -5.13 -3.86 -1.64
C THR A 99 -4.22 -3.91 -2.88
N PRO A 100 -4.08 -2.81 -3.65
CA PRO A 100 -3.25 -2.84 -4.84
C PRO A 100 -1.79 -3.09 -4.47
N HIS A 101 -1.07 -3.86 -5.28
CA HIS A 101 0.38 -4.05 -5.17
C HIS A 101 1.10 -2.82 -5.71
N MET A 102 0.79 -1.66 -5.13
CA MET A 102 1.27 -0.36 -5.56
C MET A 102 2.23 0.19 -4.52
N ILE A 103 3.43 0.57 -4.96
CA ILE A 103 4.42 1.27 -4.13
C ILE A 103 4.35 2.75 -4.50
N PRO A 104 3.87 3.64 -3.62
CA PRO A 104 3.89 5.06 -3.90
C PRO A 104 5.32 5.59 -3.80
N ILE A 105 5.79 6.27 -4.85
CA ILE A 105 7.08 6.99 -4.87
C ILE A 105 6.78 8.48 -4.90
N PHE A 106 7.27 9.20 -3.90
CA PHE A 106 7.16 10.65 -3.83
C PHE A 106 8.50 11.27 -4.16
N PHE A 107 8.52 12.18 -5.11
CA PHE A 107 9.68 13.02 -5.37
C PHE A 107 9.39 14.45 -4.93
N HIS A 108 10.30 15.00 -4.14
CA HIS A 108 10.29 16.40 -3.78
C HIS A 108 10.98 17.22 -4.86
N ASN A 109 10.37 18.35 -5.25
CA ASN A 109 10.91 19.26 -6.28
C ASN A 109 11.19 18.57 -7.62
N PHE A 110 10.35 17.60 -7.99
CA PHE A 110 10.46 16.87 -9.25
C PHE A 110 9.84 17.67 -10.39
N SER A 111 10.53 18.73 -10.77
CA SER A 111 10.19 19.66 -11.84
C SER A 111 11.48 20.16 -12.49
N GLY A 112 11.47 20.37 -13.81
CA GLY A 112 12.66 20.82 -14.55
C GLY A 112 13.37 19.71 -15.34
N TYR A 113 14.54 20.02 -15.91
CA TYR A 113 15.22 19.19 -16.92
C TYR A 113 15.59 17.78 -16.43
N ASP A 114 16.12 17.66 -15.21
CA ASP A 114 16.60 16.37 -14.66
C ASP A 114 15.47 15.37 -14.39
N SER A 115 14.24 15.84 -14.21
CA SER A 115 13.06 14.98 -14.02
C SER A 115 12.73 14.15 -15.26
N HIS A 116 13.15 14.61 -16.44
CA HIS A 116 12.90 13.93 -17.71
C HIS A 116 13.61 12.59 -17.79
N PHE A 117 14.89 12.55 -17.41
CA PHE A 117 15.71 11.35 -17.42
C PHE A 117 15.21 10.31 -16.41
N ILE A 118 14.88 10.74 -15.20
CA ILE A 118 14.31 9.87 -14.16
C ILE A 118 12.96 9.31 -14.62
N ARG A 119 12.12 10.10 -15.30
CA ARG A 119 10.83 9.63 -15.85
C ARG A 119 11.00 8.56 -16.92
N ILE A 120 11.98 8.70 -17.81
CA ILE A 120 12.29 7.68 -18.84
C ILE A 120 12.75 6.39 -18.17
N LEU A 121 13.70 6.51 -17.25
CA LEU A 121 14.28 5.38 -16.50
C LEU A 121 13.19 4.58 -15.74
N LEU A 122 12.29 5.28 -15.06
CA LEU A 122 11.19 4.65 -14.33
C LEU A 122 10.16 3.97 -15.25
N LYS A 123 9.90 4.51 -16.45
CA LYS A 123 9.00 3.86 -17.42
C LYS A 123 9.55 2.53 -17.90
N LEU A 124 10.87 2.41 -18.09
CA LEU A 124 11.52 1.16 -18.46
C LEU A 124 11.43 0.15 -17.31
N PHE A 125 11.69 0.61 -16.08
CA PHE A 125 11.62 -0.23 -14.88
C PHE A 125 10.21 -0.77 -14.59
N LEU A 126 9.19 0.07 -14.76
CA LEU A 126 7.78 -0.28 -14.53
C LEU A 126 7.25 -1.41 -15.41
N GLY A 127 7.92 -1.73 -16.53
CA GLY A 127 7.56 -2.84 -17.40
C GLY A 127 7.97 -4.22 -16.86
N GLU A 128 8.92 -4.28 -15.93
CA GLU A 128 9.54 -5.53 -15.46
C GLU A 128 9.22 -5.87 -13.99
N SER A 129 8.83 -4.87 -13.20
CA SER A 129 8.57 -5.04 -11.76
C SER A 129 7.21 -5.69 -11.47
N ARG A 130 7.18 -6.65 -10.52
CA ARG A 130 5.94 -7.32 -10.04
C ARG A 130 5.03 -6.43 -9.20
N CYS A 131 5.50 -5.24 -8.82
CA CYS A 131 4.73 -4.20 -8.14
C CYS A 131 4.60 -2.97 -9.06
N TYR A 132 3.49 -2.25 -8.97
CA TYR A 132 3.30 -1.01 -9.72
C TYR A 132 3.86 0.17 -8.93
N LEU A 133 4.90 0.83 -9.43
CA LEU A 133 5.36 2.09 -8.84
C LEU A 133 4.43 3.23 -9.27
N ARG A 134 3.82 3.94 -8.32
CA ARG A 134 3.03 5.14 -8.64
C ARG A 134 3.78 6.37 -8.19
N ILE A 135 4.24 7.13 -9.17
CA ILE A 135 5.01 8.35 -8.96
C ILE A 135 4.07 9.52 -8.67
N ARG A 136 4.40 10.30 -7.64
CA ARG A 136 3.77 11.60 -7.35
C ARG A 136 4.87 12.65 -7.14
N SER A 137 4.75 13.79 -7.81
CA SER A 137 5.56 14.97 -7.53
C SER A 137 4.89 15.74 -6.39
N VAL A 138 5.68 16.14 -5.40
CA VAL A 138 5.24 16.98 -4.29
C VAL A 138 6.02 18.30 -4.36
N THR A 139 5.32 19.39 -4.63
CA THR A 139 5.88 20.75 -4.59
C THR A 139 5.48 21.36 -3.26
N PHE A 140 6.46 21.66 -2.41
CA PHE A 140 6.21 22.53 -1.25
C PHE A 140 6.23 23.97 -1.76
N HIS A 141 5.16 24.73 -1.47
CA HIS A 141 5.12 26.19 -1.65
C HIS A 141 5.51 26.86 -0.35
#